data_AF-A0A354CMZ7-F1
#
_entry.id   AF-A0A354CMZ7-F1
#
_cell.length_a   1.000
_cell.length_b   1.000
_cell.length_c   1.000
_cell.angle_alpha   90.00
_cell.angle_beta   90.00
_cell.angle_gamma   90.00
#
_symmetry.space_group_name_H-M   'P 1'
#
loop_
_entity.id
_entity.type
_entity.pdbx_description
1 polymer ?
#
loop_
_entity_poly.entity_id
_entity_poly.type
_entity_poly.pdbx_seq_one_letter_code
_entity_poly.pdbx_strand_id
1 'polypeptide(L)'
;QIKGSGIGTSATRAEILKKLDKNNYICINNKTQVITPAKLGEIIYEVVNASIPPLLNAELTASWEKGLTYVAEGTITSDEYMAKLEDFVSRRTNRVINLNNQAALVTYFNEVSKNYK
;
A
#
# COMPACT_ATOMS: atom_id res chain seq x y z
N GLN A 1 -8.67 -8.38 -12.35
CA GLN A 1 -7.76 -9.55 -12.23
C GLN A 1 -6.34 -9.03 -12.02
N ILE A 2 -5.72 -9.24 -10.84
CA ILE A 2 -4.34 -8.77 -10.50
C ILE A 2 -3.26 -9.56 -11.25
N LYS A 3 -3.64 -10.45 -12.18
CA LYS A 3 -2.69 -11.30 -12.94
C LYS A 3 -1.85 -10.55 -13.98
N GLY A 4 -2.22 -9.31 -14.34
CA GLY A 4 -1.52 -8.53 -15.38
C GLY A 4 -0.81 -7.25 -14.90
N SER A 5 -0.97 -6.86 -13.64
CA SER A 5 -0.47 -5.57 -13.14
C SER A 5 0.98 -5.61 -12.65
N GLY A 6 1.69 -6.73 -12.78
CA GLY A 6 3.09 -6.82 -12.32
C GLY A 6 3.31 -6.75 -10.81
N ILE A 7 2.26 -6.78 -9.98
CA ILE A 7 2.40 -6.73 -8.51
C ILE A 7 2.49 -8.14 -7.94
N GLY A 8 3.71 -8.53 -7.58
CA GLY A 8 4.02 -9.78 -6.90
C GLY A 8 3.83 -11.04 -7.76
N THR A 9 4.63 -12.07 -7.48
CA THR A 9 4.41 -13.40 -8.05
C THR A 9 3.35 -14.16 -7.24
N SER A 10 2.84 -15.28 -7.75
CA SER A 10 1.86 -16.11 -7.04
C SER A 10 2.33 -16.54 -5.65
N ALA A 11 3.64 -16.80 -5.48
CA ALA A 11 4.24 -17.16 -4.21
C ALA A 11 4.17 -16.00 -3.20
N THR A 12 4.54 -14.80 -3.62
CA THR A 12 4.57 -13.61 -2.76
C THR A 12 3.17 -13.17 -2.33
N ARG A 13 2.15 -13.34 -3.20
CA ARG A 13 0.76 -12.96 -2.88
C ARG A 13 0.19 -13.73 -1.69
N ALA A 14 0.46 -15.04 -1.61
CA ALA A 14 -0.01 -15.86 -0.50
C ALA A 14 0.60 -15.42 0.84
N GLU A 15 1.90 -15.09 0.83
CA GLU A 15 2.59 -14.58 2.01
C GLU A 15 2.11 -13.18 2.42
N ILE A 16 1.82 -12.31 1.45
CA ILE A 16 1.23 -10.99 1.70
C ILE A 16 -0.12 -11.13 2.41
N LEU A 17 -1.03 -11.96 1.89
CA LEU A 17 -2.35 -12.16 2.50
C LEU A 17 -2.24 -12.69 3.94
N LYS A 18 -1.36 -13.68 4.17
CA LYS A 18 -1.09 -14.18 5.53
C LYS A 18 -0.56 -13.09 6.46
N LYS A 19 0.31 -12.21 5.96
CA LYS A 19 0.86 -11.10 6.75
C LYS A 19 -0.20 -10.05 7.07
N LEU A 20 -1.07 -9.72 6.13
CA LEU A 20 -2.17 -8.77 6.33
C LEU A 20 -3.18 -9.29 7.36
N ASP A 21 -3.52 -10.57 7.30
CA ASP A 21 -4.40 -11.24 8.28
C ASP A 21 -3.74 -11.30 9.66
N LYS A 22 -2.47 -11.72 9.73
CA LYS A 22 -1.68 -11.73 10.98
C LYS A 22 -1.59 -10.36 11.66
N ASN A 23 -1.50 -9.30 10.86
CA ASN A 23 -1.43 -7.92 11.36
C ASN A 23 -2.81 -7.31 11.64
N ASN A 24 -3.90 -8.07 11.48
CA ASN A 24 -5.28 -7.64 11.66
C ASN A 24 -5.66 -6.44 10.77
N TYR A 25 -5.17 -6.43 9.52
CA TYR A 25 -5.59 -5.45 8.51
C TYR A 25 -6.75 -5.99 7.67
N ILE A 26 -6.79 -7.30 7.51
CA ILE A 26 -7.90 -8.04 6.91
C ILE A 26 -8.26 -9.20 7.84
N CYS A 27 -9.41 -9.81 7.59
CA CYS A 27 -9.80 -11.09 8.16
C CYS A 27 -10.04 -12.08 7.03
N ILE A 28 -9.45 -13.26 7.12
CA ILE A 28 -9.69 -14.36 6.17
C ILE A 28 -10.54 -15.43 6.85
N ASN A 29 -11.74 -15.68 6.31
CA ASN A 29 -12.54 -16.81 6.78
C ASN A 29 -11.94 -18.12 6.26
N ASN A 30 -11.36 -18.93 7.15
CA ASN A 30 -10.69 -20.17 6.78
C ASN A 30 -11.59 -21.19 6.04
N LYS A 31 -12.91 -21.17 6.26
CA LYS A 31 -13.85 -22.10 5.61
C LYS A 31 -14.34 -21.57 4.27
N THR A 32 -14.79 -20.32 4.23
CA THR A 32 -15.39 -19.73 3.02
C THR A 32 -14.37 -19.04 2.11
N GLN A 33 -13.14 -18.83 2.59
CA GLN A 33 -12.08 -18.05 1.94
C GLN A 33 -12.49 -16.60 1.61
N VAL A 34 -13.56 -16.10 2.23
CA VAL A 34 -14.00 -14.71 2.12
C VAL A 34 -13.02 -13.83 2.90
N ILE A 35 -12.58 -12.76 2.23
CA ILE A 35 -11.70 -11.74 2.81
C ILE A 35 -12.54 -10.51 3.12
N THR A 36 -12.46 -10.01 4.34
CA THR A 36 -13.10 -8.77 4.76
C THR A 36 -12.07 -7.83 5.37
N PRO A 37 -12.24 -6.50 5.26
CA PRO A 37 -11.38 -5.57 5.96
C PRO A 37 -11.60 -5.67 7.48
N ALA A 38 -10.52 -5.53 8.24
CA ALA A 38 -10.57 -5.33 9.68
C ALA A 38 -10.59 -3.83 9.99
N LYS A 39 -11.13 -3.43 11.15
CA LYS A 39 -11.20 -2.02 11.57
C LYS A 39 -9.85 -1.29 11.43
N LEU A 40 -8.76 -1.93 11.86
CA LEU A 40 -7.42 -1.36 11.76
C LEU A 40 -6.98 -1.18 10.30
N GLY A 41 -7.31 -2.12 9.42
CA GLY A 41 -7.02 -2.02 7.99
C GLY A 41 -7.76 -0.88 7.30
N GLU A 42 -9.05 -0.69 7.61
CA GLU A 42 -9.82 0.45 7.09
C GLU A 42 -9.23 1.78 7.56
N ILE A 43 -8.88 1.90 8.84
CA ILE A 43 -8.22 3.10 9.38
C ILE A 43 -6.90 3.37 8.66
N ILE A 44 -6.05 2.35 8.47
CA ILE A 44 -4.79 2.50 7.75
C ILE A 44 -5.04 2.96 6.31
N TYR A 45 -6.03 2.38 5.63
CA TYR A 45 -6.39 2.80 4.29
C TYR A 45 -6.77 4.28 4.24
N GLU A 46 -7.64 4.75 5.14
CA GLU A 46 -8.05 6.16 5.20
C GLU A 46 -6.86 7.10 5.48
N VAL A 47 -5.97 6.73 6.41
CA VAL A 47 -4.75 7.51 6.68
C VAL A 47 -3.87 7.62 5.43
N VAL A 48 -3.64 6.51 4.73
CA VAL A 48 -2.81 6.50 3.52
C VAL A 48 -3.49 7.30 2.41
N ASN A 49 -4.81 7.13 2.21
CA ASN A 49 -5.56 7.86 1.20
C ASN A 49 -5.54 9.37 1.44
N ALA A 50 -5.68 9.79 2.70
CA ALA A 50 -5.65 11.21 3.06
C ALA A 50 -4.24 11.82 3.00
N SER A 51 -3.18 10.99 3.12
CA SER A 51 -1.80 11.48 3.29
C SER A 51 -0.90 11.25 2.08
N ILE A 52 -0.84 10.01 1.59
CA ILE A 52 -0.02 9.56 0.46
C ILE A 52 -0.84 8.66 -0.48
N PRO A 53 -1.90 9.17 -1.13
CA PRO A 53 -2.78 8.34 -1.96
C PRO A 53 -2.07 7.51 -3.04
N PRO A 54 -0.95 7.94 -3.65
CA PRO A 54 -0.24 7.13 -4.63
C PRO A 54 0.31 5.79 -4.12
N LEU A 55 0.45 5.58 -2.80
CA LEU A 55 0.80 4.27 -2.25
C LEU A 55 -0.33 3.23 -2.42
N LEU A 56 -1.55 3.67 -2.71
CA LEU A 56 -2.70 2.82 -3.01
C LEU A 56 -2.86 2.54 -4.51
N ASN A 57 -2.01 3.15 -5.36
CA ASN A 57 -2.07 2.97 -6.81
C ASN A 57 -1.24 1.75 -7.24
N ALA A 58 -1.94 0.70 -7.67
CA ALA A 58 -1.35 -0.52 -8.21
C ALA A 58 -0.41 -0.28 -9.41
N GLU A 59 -0.74 0.65 -10.30
CA GLU A 59 0.11 0.97 -11.47
C GLU A 59 1.44 1.59 -11.05
N LEU A 60 1.46 2.39 -9.98
CA LEU A 60 2.70 2.93 -9.44
C LEU A 60 3.58 1.81 -8.90
N THR A 61 3.01 0.86 -8.13
CA THR A 61 3.74 -0.33 -7.68
C THR A 61 4.31 -1.13 -8.85
N ALA A 62 3.49 -1.33 -9.90
CA ALA A 62 3.93 -2.00 -11.13
C ALA A 62 5.12 -1.29 -11.80
N SER A 63 5.11 0.05 -11.79
CA SER A 63 6.18 0.85 -12.39
C SER A 63 7.52 0.66 -11.67
N TRP A 64 7.50 0.45 -10.35
CA TRP A 64 8.71 0.14 -9.58
C TRP A 64 9.26 -1.25 -9.92
N GLU A 65 8.40 -2.26 -9.99
CA GLU A 65 8.79 -3.62 -10.41
C GLU A 65 9.38 -3.63 -11.84
N LYS A 66 8.81 -2.82 -12.74
CA LYS A 66 9.35 -2.61 -14.08
C LYS A 66 10.73 -1.94 -14.03
N GLY A 67 10.92 -0.95 -13.16
CA GLY A 67 12.22 -0.30 -12.95
C GLY A 67 13.29 -1.30 -12.46
N LEU A 68 12.96 -2.20 -11.54
CA LEU A 68 13.86 -3.27 -11.10
C LEU A 68 14.21 -4.23 -12.25
N THR A 69 13.25 -4.53 -13.13
CA THR A 69 13.50 -5.34 -14.33
C THR A 69 14.52 -4.65 -15.24
N TYR A 70 14.37 -3.34 -15.46
CA TYR A 70 15.33 -2.56 -16.26
C TYR A 70 16.73 -2.52 -15.66
N VAL A 71 16.85 -2.47 -14.32
CA VAL A 71 18.15 -2.59 -13.63
C VAL A 71 18.76 -3.98 -13.89
N ALA A 72 17.97 -5.05 -13.77
CA ALA A 72 18.43 -6.42 -14.01
C ALA A 72 18.87 -6.65 -15.47
N GLU A 73 18.20 -6.00 -16.42
CA GLU A 73 18.53 -6.04 -17.85
C GLU A 73 19.69 -5.09 -18.24
N GLY A 74 20.14 -4.23 -17.31
CA GLY A 74 21.19 -3.24 -17.57
C GLY A 74 20.76 -2.06 -18.45
N THR A 75 19.46 -1.84 -18.64
CA THR A 75 18.92 -0.73 -19.45
C THR A 75 18.83 0.59 -18.67
N ILE A 76 18.81 0.53 -17.34
CA ILE A 76 19.04 1.66 -16.44
C ILE A 76 20.06 1.25 -15.37
N THR A 77 20.74 2.21 -14.77
CA THR A 77 21.66 1.91 -13.65
C THR A 77 20.90 1.78 -12.32
N SER A 78 21.50 1.05 -11.37
CA SER A 78 20.98 1.00 -10.00
C SER A 78 20.90 2.41 -9.38
N ASP A 79 21.87 3.27 -9.65
CA ASP A 79 21.93 4.63 -9.11
C ASP A 79 20.77 5.49 -9.62
N GLU A 80 20.44 5.39 -10.92
CA GLU A 80 19.29 6.08 -11.51
C GLU A 80 17.96 5.63 -10.90
N TYR A 81 17.82 4.32 -10.64
CA TYR A 81 16.64 3.78 -9.98
C TYR A 81 16.54 4.29 -8.52
N MET A 82 17.64 4.21 -7.77
CA MET A 82 17.68 4.63 -6.38
C MET A 82 17.43 6.12 -6.21
N ALA A 83 17.99 6.97 -7.07
CA ALA A 83 17.73 8.41 -7.04
C ALA A 83 16.23 8.74 -7.20
N LYS A 84 15.53 8.04 -8.10
CA LYS A 84 14.07 8.22 -8.27
C LYS A 84 13.28 7.74 -7.05
N LEU A 85 13.69 6.61 -6.46
CA LEU A 85 13.05 6.05 -5.27
C LEU A 85 13.23 6.96 -4.06
N GLU A 86 14.44 7.43 -3.82
CA GLU A 86 14.78 8.34 -2.72
C GLU A 86 14.05 9.68 -2.85
N ASP A 87 13.99 10.26 -4.05
CA ASP A 87 13.21 11.47 -4.32
C ASP A 87 11.71 11.23 -4.04
N PHE A 88 11.16 10.10 -4.51
CA PHE A 88 9.77 9.75 -4.22
C PHE A 88 9.52 9.69 -2.71
N VAL A 89 10.32 8.93 -1.97
CA VAL A 89 10.18 8.79 -0.51
C VAL A 89 10.32 10.14 0.19
N SER A 90 11.35 10.91 -0.14
CA SER A 90 11.63 12.21 0.47
C SER A 90 10.49 13.20 0.26
N ARG A 91 9.98 13.33 -0.98
CA ARG A 91 8.85 14.23 -1.28
C ARG A 91 7.58 13.82 -0.57
N ARG A 92 7.27 12.53 -0.48
CA ARG A 92 6.07 12.05 0.25
C ARG A 92 6.19 12.27 1.74
N THR A 93 7.35 11.96 2.34
CA THR A 93 7.60 12.18 3.76
C THR A 93 7.46 13.66 4.12
N ASN A 94 8.10 14.55 3.36
CA ASN A 94 7.99 15.99 3.58
C ASN A 94 6.56 16.50 3.43
N ARG A 95 5.79 15.97 2.47
CA ARG A 95 4.37 16.31 2.34
C ARG A 95 3.60 15.94 3.60
N VAL A 96 3.77 14.73 4.13
CA VAL A 96 3.06 14.26 5.33
C VAL A 96 3.40 15.12 6.55
N ILE A 97 4.68 15.45 6.74
CA ILE A 97 5.13 16.33 7.84
C ILE A 97 4.37 17.68 7.83
N ASN A 98 4.10 18.21 6.64
CA ASN A 98 3.48 19.53 6.47
C ASN A 98 1.95 19.50 6.27
N LEU A 99 1.33 18.32 6.21
CA LEU A 99 -0.06 18.16 5.77
C LEU A 99 -1.10 18.67 6.78
N ASN A 100 -0.79 18.63 8.08
CA ASN A 100 -1.63 19.14 9.17
C ASN A 100 -3.13 18.77 9.06
N ASN A 101 -3.43 17.50 8.72
CA ASN A 101 -4.80 17.02 8.43
C ASN A 101 -5.46 16.22 9.58
N GLN A 102 -4.98 16.38 10.82
CA GLN A 102 -5.41 15.57 11.97
C GLN A 102 -6.93 15.65 12.20
N ALA A 103 -7.53 16.83 12.04
CA ALA A 103 -8.97 17.02 12.18
C ALA A 103 -9.80 16.21 11.17
N ALA A 104 -9.32 16.12 9.91
CA ALA A 104 -9.95 15.31 8.88
C ALA A 104 -9.85 13.82 9.22
N LEU A 105 -8.67 13.37 9.69
CA LEU A 105 -8.45 11.98 10.10
C LEU A 105 -9.37 11.54 11.24
N VAL A 106 -9.57 12.38 12.26
CA VAL A 106 -10.51 12.08 13.36
C VAL A 106 -11.93 11.84 12.84
N THR A 107 -12.36 12.61 11.84
CA THR A 107 -13.68 12.44 11.23
C THR A 107 -13.79 11.07 10.56
N TYR A 108 -12.79 10.68 9.75
CA TYR A 108 -12.76 9.36 9.12
C TYR A 108 -12.74 8.22 10.14
N PHE A 109 -11.97 8.36 11.23
CA PHE A 109 -11.90 7.33 12.28
C PHE A 109 -13.23 7.12 12.99
N ASN A 110 -13.98 8.21 13.22
CA ASN A 110 -15.31 8.14 13.81
C ASN A 110 -16.30 7.46 12.87
N GLU A 111 -16.26 7.78 11.57
CA GLU A 111 -17.11 7.12 10.57
C GLU A 111 -16.83 5.62 10.46
N VAL A 112 -15.56 5.23 10.30
CA VAL A 112 -15.16 3.81 10.26
C VAL A 112 -15.60 3.10 11.54
N SER A 113 -15.44 3.73 12.71
CA SER A 113 -15.79 3.11 13.99
C SER A 113 -17.27 2.79 14.14
N LYS A 114 -18.19 3.43 13.40
CA LYS A 114 -19.63 3.11 13.46
C LYS A 114 -19.94 1.68 12.99
N ASN A 115 -19.10 1.12 12.12
CA ASN A 115 -19.27 -0.21 11.56
C ASN A 115 -18.75 -1.33 12.47
N TYR A 116 -18.05 -0.99 13.56
CA TYR A 116 -17.40 -1.94 14.45
C TYR A 116 -17.77 -1.64 15.91
N LYS A 117 -18.45 -2.59 16.57
CA LYS A 117 -18.79 -2.51 18.00
C LYS A 117 -17.64 -2.94 18.90
#